data_AF-A0A2G6Y9Y2-F1
#
_entry.id   AF-A0A2G6Y9Y2-F1
#
_cell.length_a   1.000
_cell.length_b   1.000
_cell.length_c   1.000
_cell.angle_alpha   90.00
_cell.angle_beta   90.00
_cell.angle_gamma   90.00
#
_symmetry.space_group_name_H-M   'P 1'
#
loop_
_entity.id
_entity.type
_entity.pdbx_description
1 polymer ?
#
loop_
_entity_poly.entity_id
_entity_poly.type
_entity_poly.pdbx_seq_one_letter_code
_entity_poly.pdbx_strand_id
1 'polypeptide(L)' 'MKYLVLFIVLVIAVGVWRSKREPAQPARTPPAAPPKPQDMVACAHCGLHLPYSDAVVQRGVAYCSADHLRAGPALRP' A
#
# COMPACT_ATOMS: atom_id res chain seq x y z
N MET A 1 -7.06 28.61 6.33
CA MET A 1 -6.08 28.68 5.21
C MET A 1 -4.85 27.77 5.39
N LYS A 2 -4.27 27.61 6.59
CA LYS A 2 -3.08 26.74 6.79
C LYS A 2 -3.29 25.24 6.48
N TYR A 3 -4.53 24.76 6.59
CA TYR A 3 -4.89 23.35 6.38
C TYR A 3 -4.95 22.96 4.89
N LEU A 4 -5.21 23.92 3.99
CA LEU A 4 -5.23 23.67 2.54
C LEU A 4 -3.82 23.31 2.03
N VAL A 5 -2.82 24.02 2.52
CA VAL A 5 -1.41 23.76 2.18
C VAL A 5 -0.98 22.39 2.68
N LEU A 6 -1.33 22.04 3.92
CA LEU A 6 -1.03 20.72 4.48
C LEU A 6 -1.72 19.60 3.70
N PHE A 7 -2.96 19.79 3.28
CA PHE A 7 -3.70 18.80 2.50
C PHE A 7 -3.06 18.58 1.12
N ILE A 8 -2.66 19.66 0.44
CA ILE A 8 -1.97 19.57 -0.86
C ILE A 8 -0.63 18.84 -0.72
N VAL A 9 0.16 19.18 0.30
CA VAL A 9 1.45 18.52 0.56
C VAL A 9 1.25 17.04 0.87
N LEU A 10 0.23 16.68 1.64
CA LEU A 10 -0.12 15.29 1.94
C LEU A 10 -0.51 14.50 0.69
N VAL A 11 -1.36 15.08 -0.17
CA VAL A 11 -1.79 14.47 -1.44
C VAL A 11 -0.60 14.24 -2.37
N ILE A 12 0.29 15.22 -2.50
CA ILE A 12 1.49 15.10 -3.34
C ILE A 12 2.44 14.04 -2.78
N ALA A 13 2.68 14.03 -1.46
CA ALA A 13 3.53 13.03 -0.81
C ALA A 13 2.97 11.61 -1.01
N VAL A 14 1.66 11.41 -0.82
CA VAL A 14 1.00 10.13 -1.06
C VAL A 14 1.04 9.75 -2.54
N GLY A 15 0.80 10.69 -3.46
CA GLY A 15 0.84 10.46 -4.90
C GLY A 15 2.23 10.00 -5.38
N VAL A 16 3.29 10.68 -4.94
CA VAL A 16 4.68 10.30 -5.27
C VAL A 16 5.07 8.97 -4.64
N TRP A 17 4.61 8.69 -3.41
CA TRP A 17 4.92 7.42 -2.74
C TRP A 17 4.17 6.23 -3.36
N ARG A 18 2.95 6.45 -3.87
CA ARG A 18 2.20 5.48 -4.68
C ARG A 18 2.85 5.25 -6.04
N SER A 19 3.37 6.30 -6.69
CA SER A 19 4.05 6.19 -7.98
C SER A 19 5.46 5.59 -7.88
N LYS A 20 6.13 5.72 -6.74
CA LYS A 20 7.42 5.03 -6.48
C LYS A 20 7.24 3.57 -6.06
N ARG A 21 6.03 3.18 -5.64
CA ARG A 21 5.58 1.80 -5.67
C ARG A 21 4.94 1.49 -7.01
N GLU A 22 5.66 1.77 -8.09
CA GLU A 22 5.41 1.00 -9.29
C GLU A 22 5.51 -0.47 -8.89
N PRO A 23 4.56 -1.32 -9.34
CA PRO A 23 4.72 -2.75 -9.19
C PRO A 23 6.11 -3.05 -9.71
N ALA A 24 6.88 -3.88 -9.00
CA ALA A 24 8.04 -4.49 -9.64
C ALA A 24 7.51 -5.03 -10.97
N GLN A 25 7.81 -4.34 -12.08
CA GLN A 25 7.48 -4.83 -13.39
C GLN A 25 8.04 -6.23 -13.35
N PRO A 26 7.22 -7.29 -13.51
CA PRO A 26 7.76 -8.62 -13.53
C PRO A 26 8.81 -8.55 -14.62
N ALA A 27 10.08 -8.67 -14.23
CA ALA A 27 11.18 -8.76 -15.16
C ALA A 27 10.71 -9.79 -16.17
N ARG A 28 10.59 -9.38 -17.44
CA ARG A 28 10.01 -10.16 -18.53
C ARG A 28 10.67 -11.55 -18.54
N THR A 29 10.06 -12.47 -17.83
CA THR A 29 10.50 -13.86 -17.66
C THR A 29 9.38 -14.67 -18.32
N PRO A 30 9.71 -15.71 -19.11
CA PRO A 30 8.78 -16.35 -20.03
C PRO A 30 7.52 -16.84 -19.31
N PRO A 31 6.37 -17.00 -20.01
CA PRO A 31 5.05 -17.14 -19.39
C PRO A 31 4.98 -18.40 -18.53
N ALA A 32 5.24 -18.26 -17.23
CA ALA A 32 5.19 -19.33 -16.26
C ALA A 32 3.85 -19.29 -15.55
N ALA A 33 2.92 -20.11 -16.03
CA ALA A 33 1.61 -20.43 -15.46
C ALA A 33 0.64 -19.24 -15.27
N PRO A 34 -0.68 -19.48 -15.37
CA PRO A 34 -1.65 -18.45 -14.98
C PRO A 34 -1.36 -18.04 -13.53
N PRO A 35 -1.38 -16.73 -13.22
CA PRO A 35 -1.13 -16.26 -11.86
C PRO A 35 -2.14 -16.93 -10.94
N LYS A 36 -1.64 -17.66 -9.93
CA LYS A 36 -2.50 -18.23 -8.89
C LYS A 36 -3.31 -17.10 -8.24
N PRO A 37 -4.58 -17.33 -7.85
CA PRO A 37 -5.35 -16.37 -7.10
C PRO A 37 -4.54 -15.98 -5.85
N GLN A 38 -4.22 -14.69 -5.73
CA GLN A 38 -3.54 -14.17 -4.55
C GLN A 38 -4.59 -13.62 -3.60
N ASP A 39 -4.45 -13.92 -2.31
CA ASP A 39 -5.33 -13.36 -1.29
C ASP A 39 -5.13 -11.85 -1.25
N MET A 40 -6.19 -11.09 -1.54
CA MET A 40 -6.16 -9.64 -1.52
C MET A 40 -6.49 -9.15 -0.10
N VAL A 41 -5.62 -8.31 0.46
CA VAL A 41 -5.81 -7.74 1.80
C VAL A 41 -5.86 -6.22 1.75
N ALA A 42 -6.64 -5.63 2.66
CA ALA A 42 -6.75 -4.19 2.81
C ALA A 42 -5.78 -3.69 3.88
N CYS A 43 -5.02 -2.64 3.55
CA CYS A 43 -4.16 -1.96 4.53
C CYS A 43 -5.01 -1.29 5.62
N ALA A 44 -4.75 -1.59 6.89
CA ALA A 44 -5.50 -1.01 8.01
C ALA A 44 -5.22 0.48 8.28
N HIS A 45 -4.22 1.07 7.62
CA HIS A 45 -3.92 2.51 7.74
C HIS A 45 -4.54 3.34 6.61
N CYS A 46 -4.45 2.89 5.36
CA CYS A 46 -4.92 3.67 4.20
C CYS A 46 -6.05 3.02 3.39
N GLY A 47 -6.50 1.82 3.76
CA GLY A 47 -7.56 1.09 3.05
C GLY A 47 -7.16 0.56 1.67
N LEU A 48 -5.88 0.61 1.30
CA LEU A 48 -5.39 0.12 0.00
C LEU A 48 -5.48 -1.40 -0.08
N HIS A 49 -6.10 -1.92 -1.13
CA HIS A 49 -6.07 -3.34 -1.48
C HIS A 49 -4.76 -3.68 -2.19
N LEU A 50 -4.06 -4.70 -1.69
CA LEU A 50 -2.81 -5.21 -2.21
C LEU A 50 -2.81 -6.75 -2.01
N PRO A 51 -2.13 -7.53 -2.86
CA PRO A 51 -1.91 -8.95 -2.58
C PRO A 51 -1.20 -9.17 -1.24
N TYR A 52 -1.57 -10.27 -0.57
CA TYR A 52 -1.01 -10.69 0.72
C TYR A 52 0.50 -10.89 0.66
N SER A 53 1.04 -11.33 -0.48
CA SER A 53 2.49 -11.50 -0.69
C SER A 53 3.28 -10.20 -0.49
N ASP A 54 2.65 -9.06 -0.77
CA ASP A 54 3.28 -7.74 -0.74
C ASP A 54 2.88 -6.96 0.53
N ALA A 55 2.00 -7.53 1.36
CA ALA A 55 1.55 -6.90 2.58
C ALA A 55 2.50 -7.19 3.75
N VAL A 56 2.82 -6.14 4.50
CA VAL A 56 3.51 -6.26 5.77
C VAL A 56 2.47 -6.57 6.84
N VAL A 57 2.44 -7.80 7.33
CA VAL A 57 1.49 -8.25 8.35
C VAL A 57 2.14 -8.21 9.73
N GLN A 58 1.46 -7.59 10.69
CA GLN A 58 1.85 -7.64 12.10
C GLN A 58 0.61 -7.83 12.96
N ARG A 59 0.68 -8.77 13.91
CA ARG A 59 -0.43 -9.07 14.85
C ARG A 59 -1.78 -9.31 14.14
N GLY A 60 -1.75 -9.93 12.95
CA GLY A 60 -2.95 -10.22 12.16
C GLY A 60 -3.50 -9.04 11.35
N VAL A 61 -2.83 -7.89 11.35
CA VAL A 61 -3.23 -6.71 10.59
C VAL A 61 -2.31 -6.50 9.41
N ALA A 62 -2.86 -6.32 8.22
CA ALA A 62 -2.12 -6.09 6.99
C ALA A 62 -1.85 -4.59 6.76
N TYR A 63 -0.61 -4.27 6.36
CA TYR A 63 -0.19 -2.93 6.01
C TYR A 63 0.51 -2.94 4.67
N CYS A 64 0.35 -1.89 3.87
CA CYS A 64 1.06 -1.80 2.60
C CYS A 64 2.56 -1.50 2.78
N SER A 65 3.02 -1.15 4.00
CA SER A 65 4.44 -0.90 4.29
C SER A 65 4.77 -0.81 5.78
N ALA A 66 6.06 -0.92 6.10
CA ALA A 66 6.58 -0.77 7.46
C ALA A 66 6.30 0.62 8.08
N ASP A 67 6.19 1.68 7.27
CA ASP A 67 5.86 3.01 7.79
C ASP A 67 4.42 3.08 8.31
N HIS A 68 3.46 2.56 7.52
CA HIS A 68 2.07 2.40 7.95
C HIS A 68 1.92 1.41 9.11
N LEU A 69 2.75 0.39 9.16
CA LEU A 69 2.79 -0.52 10.28
C LEU A 69 3.15 0.22 11.59
N ARG A 70 4.17 1.08 11.53
CA ARG A 70 4.60 1.91 12.68
C ARG A 70 3.59 3.00 13.03
N ALA A 71 2.94 3.59 12.02
CA ALA A 71 1.87 4.56 12.21
C ALA A 71 0.62 3.94 12.87
N GLY A 72 0.44 2.63 12.72
CA GLY A 72 -0.68 1.88 13.28
C GLY A 72 -1.92 1.93 12.38
N PRO A 73 -3.03 1.29 12.81
CA PRO A 73 -4.29 1.38 12.09
C PRO A 73 -4.83 2.82 12.17
N ALA A 74 -5.28 3.37 11.04
CA ALA A 74 -6.02 4.63 11.07
C ALA A 74 -7.44 4.30 11.54
N LEU A 75 -7.87 4.87 12.67
CA LEU A 75 -9.26 4.85 13.10
C LEU A 75 -10.10 5.42 11.96
N ARG A 76 -10.82 4.54 11.27
CA ARG A 76 -11.71 4.86 10.16
C ARG A 76 -12.99 5.45 10.76
N PRO A 77 -13.33 6.74 10.57
CA PRO A 77 -14.67 7.23 10.85
C PRO A 77 -15.68 6.67 9.85
#